data_AF-A0A3N6LY90-F1
#
_entry.id   AF-A0A3N6LY90-F1
#
_cell.length_a   1.000
_cell.length_b   1.000
_cell.length_c   1.000
_cell.angle_alpha   90.00
_cell.angle_beta   90.00
_cell.angle_gamma   90.00
#
_symmetry.space_group_name_H-M   'P 1'
#
loop_
_entity.id
_entity.type
_entity.pdbx_description
1 polymer ?
#
loop_
_entity_poly.entity_id
_entity_poly.type
_entity_poly.pdbx_seq_one_letter_code
_entity_poly.pdbx_strand_id
1 'polypeptide(L)' 'MRISNGALLVVVALTVPLLVELRTVLSWVSVELTVLESTLLGGVLIGTVLVWALWPEDGDTDPSRP' A
#
# COMPACT_ATOMS: atom_id res chain seq x y z
N MET A 1 10.74 -6.85 8.99
CA MET A 1 10.18 -6.01 7.90
C MET A 1 10.27 -6.81 6.62
N ARG A 2 9.15 -6.99 5.93
CA ARG A 2 9.08 -7.88 4.76
C ARG A 2 9.75 -7.32 3.51
N ILE A 3 10.02 -6.02 3.45
CA ILE A 3 10.63 -5.30 2.32
C ILE A 3 11.55 -4.19 2.84
N SER A 4 12.56 -3.80 2.05
CA SER A 4 13.46 -2.70 2.39
C SER A 4 12.73 -1.34 2.41
N ASN A 5 13.19 -0.41 3.24
CA ASN A 5 12.61 0.94 3.34
C ASN A 5 12.60 1.67 2.00
N GLY A 6 13.68 1.55 1.22
CA GLY A 6 13.76 2.17 -0.10
C GLY A 6 12.70 1.63 -1.07
N ALA A 7 12.55 0.30 -1.11
CA ALA A 7 11.54 -0.32 -1.98
C ALA A 7 10.10 -0.04 -1.50
N LEU A 8 9.87 0.05 -0.18
CA LEU A 8 8.58 0.46 0.39
C LEU A 8 8.19 1.87 -0.07
N LEU A 9 9.13 2.82 -0.01
CA LEU A 9 8.89 4.20 -0.45
C LEU A 9 8.59 4.27 -1.95
N VAL A 10 9.27 3.46 -2.77
CA VAL A 10 8.99 3.37 -4.21
C VAL A 10 7.57 2.85 -4.45
N VAL A 11 7.15 1.79 -3.75
CA VAL A 11 5.79 1.24 -3.86
C VAL A 11 4.73 2.29 -3.50
N VAL A 12 4.92 2.99 -2.37
CA VAL A 12 4.00 4.05 -1.93
C VAL A 12 3.96 5.20 -2.96
N ALA A 13 5.12 5.64 -3.45
CA ALA A 13 5.20 6.71 -4.44
C ALA A 13 4.52 6.34 -5.76
N LEU A 14 4.68 5.11 -6.24
CA LEU A 14 4.06 4.62 -7.47
C LEU A 14 2.56 4.34 -7.34
N THR A 15 2.05 4.21 -6.11
CA THR A 15 0.60 4.02 -5.89
C THR A 15 -0.20 5.25 -6.35
N VAL A 16 0.36 6.46 -6.21
CA VAL A 16 -0.32 7.70 -6.61
C VAL A 16 -0.56 7.79 -8.12
N PRO A 17 0.45 7.74 -9.01
CA PRO A 17 0.21 7.74 -10.45
C PRO A 17 -0.63 6.53 -10.88
N LEU A 18 -0.45 5.36 -10.27
CA LEU A 18 -1.28 4.18 -10.56
C LEU A 18 -2.78 4.45 -10.32
N LEU A 19 -3.16 5.15 -9.24
CA LEU A 19 -4.55 5.50 -8.97
C LEU A 19 -5.10 6.54 -9.94
N VAL A 20 -4.27 7.50 -10.36
CA VAL A 20 -4.64 8.48 -11.39
C VAL A 20 -4.96 7.77 -12.71
N GLU A 21 -4.09 6.84 -13.13
CA GLU A 21 -4.32 6.06 -14.34
C GLU A 21 -5.53 5.11 -14.19
N LEU A 22 -5.71 4.49 -13.03
CA LEU A 22 -6.89 3.66 -12.76
C LEU A 22 -8.19 4.46 -12.92
N ARG A 23 -8.26 5.68 -12.38
CA ARG A 23 -9.42 6.56 -12.55
C ARG A 23 -9.68 6.85 -14.02
N THR A 24 -8.62 7.10 -14.79
CA THR A 24 -8.72 7.31 -16.25
C THR A 24 -9.26 6.07 -16.95
N VAL A 25 -8.72 4.88 -16.66
CA VAL A 25 -9.15 3.62 -17.29
C VAL A 25 -10.59 3.27 -16.92
N LEU A 26 -10.98 3.45 -15.65
CA LEU A 26 -12.35 3.20 -15.19
C LEU A 26 -13.37 4.10 -15.90
N SER A 27 -13.00 5.33 -16.24
CA SER A 27 -13.89 6.22 -17.00
C SER A 27 -14.25 5.67 -18.38
N TRP A 28 -13.38 4.84 -19.00
CA TRP A 28 -13.65 4.25 -20.31
C TRP A 28 -14.76 3.20 -20.29
N VAL A 29 -15.02 2.62 -19.11
CA VAL A 29 -16.10 1.65 -18.88
C VAL A 29 -17.27 2.29 -18.11
N SER A 30 -17.39 3.62 -18.15
CA SER A 30 -18.44 4.40 -17.48
C SER A 30 -18.47 4.23 -15.95
N VAL A 31 -17.31 3.95 -15.34
CA VAL A 31 -17.13 3.95 -13.89
C VAL A 31 -16.39 5.22 -13.51
N GLU A 32 -17.08 6.14 -12.84
CA GLU A 32 -16.50 7.40 -12.39
C GLU A 32 -16.13 7.31 -10.91
N LEU A 33 -14.83 7.46 -10.61
CA LEU A 33 -14.37 7.68 -9.25
C LEU A 33 -14.22 9.18 -9.01
N THR A 34 -14.86 9.66 -7.94
CA THR A 34 -14.63 11.00 -7.41
C THR A 34 -13.21 11.11 -6.85
N VAL A 35 -12.76 12.35 -6.62
CA VAL A 35 -11.46 12.61 -5.97
C VAL A 35 -11.44 11.98 -4.58
N LEU A 36 -12.51 12.13 -3.81
CA LEU A 36 -12.60 11.58 -2.44
C LEU A 36 -12.52 10.05 -2.44
N GLU A 37 -13.27 9.38 -3.31
CA GLU A 37 -13.22 7.91 -3.42
C GLU A 37 -11.84 7.42 -3.83
N SER A 38 -11.20 8.11 -4.79
CA SER A 38 -9.84 7.79 -5.24
C SER A 38 -8.83 7.95 -4.10
N THR A 39 -8.94 9.02 -3.30
CA THR A 39 -8.10 9.25 -2.12
C THR A 39 -8.32 8.19 -1.04
N LEU A 40 -9.57 7.81 -0.77
CA LEU A 40 -9.89 6.76 0.20
C LEU A 40 -9.33 5.41 -0.25
N LEU A 41 -9.54 5.04 -1.52
CA LEU A 41 -9.00 3.82 -2.10
C LEU A 41 -7.47 3.77 -2.01
N GLY A 42 -6.80 4.88 -2.32
CA GLY A 42 -5.35 5.00 -2.19
C GLY A 42 -4.87 4.91 -0.75
N GLY A 43 -5.57 5.56 0.18
CA GLY A 43 -5.28 5.46 1.60
C GLY A 43 -5.40 4.03 2.13
N VAL A 44 -6.42 3.28 1.69
CA VAL A 44 -6.61 1.87 2.04
C VAL A 44 -5.49 1.00 1.45
N LEU A 45 -5.12 1.21 0.18
CA LEU A 45 -4.02 0.48 -0.48
C LEU A 45 -2.69 0.71 0.24
N ILE A 46 -2.32 1.98 0.45
CA ILE A 46 -1.09 2.34 1.16
C ILE A 46 -1.12 1.80 2.60
N GLY A 47 -2.22 1.98 3.32
CA GLY A 47 -2.39 1.48 4.68
C GLY A 47 -2.21 -0.05 4.75
N THR A 48 -2.79 -0.79 3.80
CA THR A 48 -2.64 -2.25 3.72
C THR A 48 -1.18 -2.65 3.49
N VAL A 49 -0.49 -1.99 2.55
CA VAL A 49 0.93 -2.24 2.28
C VAL A 49 1.78 -1.95 3.51
N LEU A 50 1.52 -0.85 4.22
CA LEU A 50 2.26 -0.48 5.43
C LEU A 50 2.02 -1.48 6.55
N VAL A 51 0.77 -1.85 6.83
CA VAL A 51 0.42 -2.86 7.82
C VAL A 51 1.15 -4.17 7.52
N TRP A 52 1.10 -4.64 6.26
CA TRP A 52 1.78 -5.85 5.85
C TRP A 52 3.32 -5.76 5.97
N ALA A 53 3.92 -4.66 5.51
CA ALA A 53 5.37 -4.47 5.49
C ALA A 53 5.98 -4.35 6.89
N LEU A 54 5.23 -3.70 7.80
CA LEU A 54 5.64 -3.39 9.17
C LEU A 54 5.14 -4.42 10.20
N TRP A 55 4.28 -5.36 9.81
CA TRP A 55 3.81 -6.41 10.71
C TRP A 55 5.02 -7.22 11.22
N PRO A 56 5.19 -7.34 12.55
CA PRO A 56 6.28 -8.11 13.12
C PRO A 56 6.13 -9.60 12.74
N GLU A 57 7.24 -10.24 12.39
CA GLU A 57 7.27 -11.69 12.23
C GLU A 57 7.42 -12.28 13.64
N ASP A 58 6.45 -13.07 14.09
CA ASP A 58 6.51 -13.73 15.39
C ASP A 58 7.72 -14.69 15.41
N GLY A 59 8.84 -14.24 15.98
CA GLY A 59 10.10 -14.98 15.95
C GLY A 59 11.22 -14.51 16.90
N ASP A 60 11.07 -13.39 17.61
CA ASP A 60 12.07 -12.90 18.57
C ASP A 60 11.69 -13.18 20.05
N THR A 61 11.06 -14.33 20.30
CA THR A 61 11.11 -14.96 21.63
C THR A 61 12.09 -16.12 21.55
N ASP A 62 13.38 -15.79 21.63
CA ASP A 62 14.42 -16.78 21.95
C ASP A 62 14.30 -17.09 23.46
N PRO A 63 13.78 -18.27 23.86
CA PRO A 63 13.71 -18.67 25.27
C PRO A 63 15.05 -19.26 25.76
N SER A 64 16.11 -19.18 24.95
CA SER A 64 17.37 -19.89 25.13
C SER A 64 18.55 -18.93 25.29
N ARG A 65 18.50 -18.12 26.35
CA ARG A 65 19.71 -17.50 26.92
C ARG A 65 19.97 -18.12 28.30
N PRO A 66 21.10 -18.82 28.51
CA PRO A 66 21.50 -19.33 29.83
C PRO A 66 21.85 -18.20 30.80
#